data_AF-A0A674CTK8-F1
#
_entry.id   AF-A0A674CTK8-F1
#
_cell.length_a   1.000
_cell.length_b   1.000
_cell.length_c   1.000
_cell.angle_alpha   90.00
_cell.angle_beta   90.00
_cell.angle_gamma   90.00
#
_symmetry.space_group_name_H-M   'P 1'
#
loop_
_entity.id
_entity.type
_entity.pdbx_description
1 polymer ?
#
loop_
_entity_poly.entity_id
_entity_poly.type
_entity_poly.pdbx_seq_one_letter_code
_entity_poly.pdbx_strand_id
1 'polypeptide(L)'
;MNIYCITLNGPAPWGFRLQGGKDFSMPLTVSKLTPGGKATQAGVGVGDWVVSIGETNAEDMTHVEAQNKIRAAEESLTLTLSKAFHVGGDQKVRVSGLHGLRVDGIPMFIPNDRSKKRLIEDTQDWQPRTGTTQSRSFRMLAQLTGTDYMQDPDDETMKRAREKFLTEIQSPRYARLRDWHHERSARALNIKS
;
A
#
# COMPACT_ATOMS: atom_id res chain seq x y z
N MET A 1 -8.74 5.65 27.72
CA MET A 1 -8.56 6.34 26.42
C MET A 1 -8.11 7.75 26.74
N ASN A 2 -6.98 8.21 26.20
CA ASN A 2 -6.52 9.59 26.42
C ASN A 2 -7.13 10.48 25.35
N ILE A 3 -8.20 11.19 25.70
CA ILE A 3 -8.88 12.13 24.81
C ILE A 3 -8.26 13.51 24.98
N TYR A 4 -7.99 14.20 23.87
CA TYR A 4 -7.43 15.55 23.86
C TYR A 4 -8.08 16.38 22.75
N CYS A 5 -8.21 17.68 23.00
CA CYS A 5 -8.77 18.64 22.05
C CYS A 5 -7.65 19.48 21.44
N ILE A 6 -7.76 19.76 20.15
CA ILE A 6 -6.85 20.67 19.44
C ILE A 6 -7.65 21.68 18.62
N THR A 7 -7.07 22.86 18.45
CA THR A 7 -7.57 23.89 17.53
C THR A 7 -6.46 24.26 16.57
N LEU A 8 -6.69 24.01 15.28
CA LEU A 8 -5.78 24.38 14.21
C LEU A 8 -6.20 25.75 13.66
N ASN A 9 -5.28 26.71 13.66
CA ASN A 9 -5.59 28.09 13.23
C ASN A 9 -5.19 28.35 11.77
N GLY A 10 -5.92 29.25 11.11
CA GLY A 10 -5.76 29.69 9.72
C GLY A 10 -6.36 28.72 8.69
N PRO A 11 -6.39 29.06 7.40
CA PRO A 11 -7.10 28.28 6.37
C PRO A 11 -6.50 26.90 6.06
N ALA A 12 -7.28 26.07 5.38
CA ALA A 12 -6.78 24.84 4.78
C ALA A 12 -5.53 25.13 3.90
N PRO A 13 -4.58 24.18 3.77
CA PRO A 13 -4.63 22.79 4.21
C PRO A 13 -4.27 22.57 5.69
N TRP A 14 -5.05 21.73 6.37
CA TRP A 14 -4.88 21.39 7.79
C TRP A 14 -3.69 20.44 8.07
N GLY A 15 -3.18 19.78 7.04
CA GLY A 15 -1.96 18.96 7.13
C GLY A 15 -2.17 17.55 7.68
N PHE A 16 -3.38 16.99 7.54
CA PHE A 16 -3.67 15.58 7.83
C PHE A 16 -4.58 14.96 6.77
N ARG A 17 -4.60 13.63 6.73
CA ARG A 17 -5.56 12.84 5.94
C ARG A 17 -6.39 11.98 6.88
N LEU A 18 -7.65 11.82 6.52
CA LEU A 18 -8.64 11.04 7.24
C LEU A 18 -8.85 9.69 6.55
N GLN A 19 -9.20 8.65 7.30
CA GLN A 19 -9.68 7.35 6.81
C GLN A 19 -10.80 6.82 7.69
N GLY A 20 -11.52 5.79 7.21
CA GLY A 20 -12.66 5.21 7.91
C GLY A 20 -13.91 6.09 7.80
N GLY A 21 -14.88 5.86 8.67
CA GLY A 21 -16.22 6.46 8.61
C GLY A 21 -17.29 5.40 8.82
N LYS A 22 -18.47 5.83 9.25
CA LYS A 22 -19.62 4.95 9.47
C LYS A 22 -19.98 4.11 8.23
N ASP A 23 -19.87 4.72 7.06
CA ASP A 23 -20.05 4.11 5.74
C ASP A 23 -19.05 2.98 5.44
N PHE A 24 -17.87 3.02 6.05
CA PHE A 24 -16.84 1.98 5.91
C PHE A 24 -16.83 0.98 7.06
N SER A 25 -17.75 1.09 8.02
CA SER A 25 -17.76 0.29 9.25
C SER A 25 -16.42 0.34 10.00
N MET A 26 -15.71 1.47 9.91
CA MET A 26 -14.42 1.72 10.55
C MET A 26 -14.47 3.06 11.29
N PRO A 27 -13.81 3.23 12.44
CA PRO A 27 -13.76 4.52 13.11
C PRO A 27 -13.04 5.56 12.24
N LEU A 28 -13.44 6.82 12.38
CA LEU A 28 -12.72 7.94 11.74
C LEU A 28 -11.34 8.08 12.39
N THR A 29 -10.28 7.92 11.60
CA THR A 29 -8.90 7.98 12.11
C THR A 29 -7.99 8.80 11.21
N VAL A 30 -6.91 9.34 11.79
CA VAL A 30 -5.88 10.06 11.05
C VAL A 30 -4.97 9.05 10.34
N SER A 31 -4.99 9.01 9.01
CA SER A 31 -4.20 8.05 8.22
C SER A 31 -2.80 8.56 7.90
N LYS A 32 -2.64 9.87 7.71
CA LYS A 32 -1.37 10.49 7.35
C LYS A 32 -1.29 11.91 7.87
N LEU A 33 -0.07 12.34 8.18
CA LEU A 33 0.25 13.71 8.55
C LEU A 33 1.25 14.31 7.56
N THR A 34 1.11 15.61 7.30
CA THR A 34 2.08 16.39 6.54
C THR A 34 3.19 16.84 7.47
N PRO A 35 4.47 16.50 7.18
CA PRO A 35 5.60 16.97 7.99
C PRO A 35 5.63 18.50 8.08
N GLY A 36 5.74 19.03 9.31
CA GLY A 36 5.71 20.48 9.56
C GLY A 36 4.34 21.15 9.35
N GLY A 37 3.28 20.39 9.05
CA GLY A 37 1.92 20.92 8.92
C GLY A 37 1.25 21.20 10.27
N LYS A 38 0.13 21.92 10.23
CA LYS A 38 -0.61 22.38 11.42
C LYS A 38 -0.99 21.23 12.37
N ALA A 39 -1.56 20.15 11.82
CA ALA A 39 -1.90 18.97 12.61
C ALA A 39 -0.68 18.34 13.32
N THR A 40 0.46 18.25 12.65
CA THR A 40 1.71 17.74 13.23
C THR A 40 2.22 18.66 14.33
N GLN A 41 2.18 19.98 14.13
CA GLN A 41 2.57 20.97 15.13
C GLN A 41 1.66 20.97 16.35
N ALA A 42 0.38 20.63 16.18
CA ALA A 42 -0.59 20.46 17.26
C ALA A 42 -0.47 19.11 17.99
N GLY A 43 0.48 18.24 17.64
CA GLY A 43 0.70 16.96 18.30
C GLY A 43 -0.31 15.87 17.94
N VAL A 44 -0.98 16.00 16.79
CA VAL A 44 -1.79 14.92 16.21
C VAL A 44 -0.88 13.76 15.82
N GLY A 45 -1.27 12.54 16.16
CA GLY A 45 -0.61 11.31 15.76
C GLY A 45 -1.35 10.59 14.64
N VAL A 46 -0.61 9.81 13.84
CA VAL A 46 -1.23 8.86 12.90
C VAL A 46 -1.86 7.74 13.71
N GLY A 47 -3.09 7.38 13.35
CA GLY A 47 -3.91 6.39 14.03
C GLY A 47 -4.86 6.99 15.06
N ASP A 48 -4.70 8.26 15.45
CA ASP A 48 -5.59 8.90 16.43
C ASP A 48 -7.04 8.90 15.93
N TRP A 49 -7.98 8.60 16.85
CA TRP A 49 -9.40 8.48 16.54
C TRP A 49 -10.08 9.82 16.66
N VAL A 50 -10.86 10.21 15.64
CA VAL A 50 -11.63 11.45 15.65
C VAL A 50 -12.92 11.19 16.40
N VAL A 51 -13.03 11.80 17.59
CA VAL A 51 -14.21 11.72 18.46
C VAL A 51 -15.22 12.81 18.11
N SER A 52 -14.75 14.02 17.80
CA SER A 52 -15.61 15.12 17.34
C SER A 52 -14.89 16.04 16.35
N ILE A 53 -15.65 16.63 15.43
CA ILE A 53 -15.18 17.66 14.49
C ILE A 53 -15.99 18.93 14.74
N GLY A 54 -15.32 19.99 15.19
CA GLY A 54 -15.97 21.17 15.73
C GLY A 54 -16.85 20.81 16.93
N GLU A 55 -18.12 21.14 16.83
CA GLU A 55 -19.12 20.92 17.88
C GLU A 55 -19.91 19.61 17.70
N THR A 56 -19.65 18.83 16.64
CA THR A 56 -20.42 17.61 16.36
C THR A 56 -19.62 16.35 16.65
N ASN A 57 -20.27 15.39 17.33
CA ASN A 57 -19.74 14.05 17.54
C ASN A 57 -19.53 13.34 16.19
N ALA A 58 -18.40 12.63 16.08
CA ALA A 58 -17.95 11.96 14.88
C ALA A 58 -18.22 10.45 14.85
N GLU A 59 -18.73 9.86 15.94
CA GLU A 59 -19.02 8.41 16.06
C GLU A 59 -19.94 7.91 14.93
N ASP A 60 -21.01 8.65 14.65
CA ASP A 60 -22.00 8.29 13.64
C ASP A 60 -21.78 8.96 12.27
N MET A 61 -20.66 9.67 12.09
CA MET A 61 -20.42 10.48 10.92
C MET A 61 -19.83 9.64 9.78
N THR A 62 -20.36 9.82 8.57
CA THR A 62 -19.79 9.21 7.35
C THR A 62 -18.46 9.88 6.98
N HIS A 63 -17.65 9.19 6.19
CA HIS A 63 -16.40 9.75 5.68
C HIS A 63 -16.61 11.08 4.96
N VAL A 64 -17.64 11.17 4.12
CA VAL A 64 -17.94 12.36 3.32
C VAL A 64 -18.39 13.52 4.20
N GLU A 65 -19.26 13.29 5.18
CA GLU A 65 -19.68 14.33 6.13
C GLU A 65 -18.51 14.88 6.94
N ALA A 66 -17.62 13.99 7.39
CA ALA A 66 -16.41 14.38 8.11
C ALA A 66 -15.51 15.27 7.24
N GLN A 67 -15.29 14.89 5.98
CA GLN A 67 -14.54 15.71 5.03
C GLN A 67 -15.21 17.07 4.78
N ASN A 68 -16.53 17.10 4.61
CA ASN A 68 -17.26 18.34 4.36
C ASN A 68 -17.13 19.30 5.53
N LYS A 69 -17.22 18.83 6.78
CA LYS A 69 -16.98 19.66 7.97
C LYS A 69 -15.56 20.19 8.06
N ILE A 70 -14.56 19.35 7.76
CA ILE A 70 -13.15 19.76 7.76
C ILE A 70 -12.88 20.82 6.68
N ARG A 71 -13.53 20.71 5.52
CA ARG A 71 -13.39 21.67 4.41
C ARG A 71 -14.16 22.98 4.64
N ALA A 72 -15.29 22.91 5.34
CA ALA A 72 -16.10 24.09 5.69
C ALA A 72 -15.45 24.96 6.78
N ALA A 73 -14.49 24.42 7.54
CA ALA A 73 -13.67 25.23 8.43
C ALA A 73 -12.76 26.17 7.61
N GLU A 74 -12.93 27.48 7.78
CA GLU A 74 -12.14 28.50 7.06
C GLU A 74 -11.04 29.10 7.95
N GLU A 75 -11.38 29.57 9.14
CA GLU A 75 -10.41 30.27 10.01
C GLU A 75 -9.78 29.36 11.07
N SER A 76 -10.54 28.39 11.57
CA SER A 76 -10.05 27.44 12.55
C SER A 76 -10.79 26.10 12.46
N LEU A 77 -10.06 25.03 12.75
CA LEU A 77 -10.61 23.67 12.83
C LEU A 77 -10.33 23.11 14.22
N THR A 78 -11.40 22.90 14.98
CA THR A 78 -11.34 22.23 16.29
C THR A 78 -11.62 20.74 16.12
N LEU A 79 -10.80 19.88 16.73
CA LEU A 79 -10.96 18.43 16.72
C LEU A 79 -10.79 17.88 18.13
N THR A 80 -11.68 16.97 18.52
CA THR A 80 -11.48 16.14 19.70
C THR A 80 -11.02 14.76 19.24
N LEU A 81 -9.84 14.36 19.71
CA LEU A 81 -9.17 13.14 19.28
C LEU A 81 -8.95 12.22 20.49
N SER A 82 -9.04 10.90 20.30
CA SER A 82 -8.55 9.92 21.26
C SER A 82 -7.23 9.35 20.76
N LYS A 83 -6.22 9.34 21.63
CA LYS A 83 -4.92 8.74 21.32
C LYS A 83 -5.11 7.28 20.95
N ALA A 84 -4.56 6.89 19.81
CA ALA A 84 -4.42 5.49 19.46
C ALA A 84 -3.57 4.79 20.53
N PHE A 85 -3.93 3.55 20.88
CA PHE A 85 -3.08 2.72 21.72
C PHE A 85 -1.80 2.39 20.93
N HIS A 86 -0.75 3.20 21.11
CA HIS A 86 0.57 2.90 20.58
C HIS A 86 1.14 1.70 21.33
N VAL A 87 0.98 0.50 20.76
CA VAL A 87 1.92 -0.60 21.03
C VAL A 87 3.15 -0.34 20.15
N GLY A 88 4.19 0.22 20.75
CA GLY A 88 5.52 0.36 20.13
C GLY A 88 5.68 1.59 19.24
N GLY A 89 6.42 2.57 19.74
CA GLY A 89 6.86 3.71 18.95
C GLY A 89 8.07 3.37 18.08
N ASP A 90 8.18 4.06 16.95
CA ASP A 90 9.47 4.42 16.37
C ASP A 90 9.30 5.77 15.64
N GLN A 91 9.50 6.85 16.40
CA GLN A 91 9.67 8.19 15.86
C GLN A 91 11.13 8.32 15.41
N LYS A 92 11.46 7.92 14.18
CA LYS A 92 12.78 8.23 13.61
C LYS A 92 12.72 9.52 12.80
N VAL A 93 12.94 10.64 13.48
CA VAL A 93 13.36 11.91 12.85
C VAL A 93 14.75 11.71 12.25
N ARG A 94 14.81 11.83 10.90
CA ARG A 94 15.91 12.27 10.01
C ARG A 94 17.37 12.01 10.44
N VAL A 95 18.12 11.28 9.61
CA VAL A 95 19.48 11.70 9.17
C VAL A 95 19.75 11.20 7.74
N SER A 96 20.27 12.10 6.93
CA SER A 96 20.84 11.94 5.58
C SER A 96 21.99 10.93 5.54
N GLY A 97 22.16 10.20 4.44
CA GLY A 97 23.43 9.54 4.13
C GLY A 97 23.26 8.19 3.44
N LEU A 98 23.68 8.13 2.17
CA LEU A 98 24.14 6.89 1.52
C LEU A 98 25.04 6.11 2.48
N HIS A 99 24.95 4.77 2.51
CA HIS A 99 26.08 3.81 2.43
C HIS A 99 25.49 2.38 2.47
N GLY A 100 26.06 1.49 1.66
CA GLY A 100 25.47 0.21 1.28
C GLY A 100 25.70 -0.98 2.23
N LEU A 101 25.18 -2.11 1.76
CA LEU A 101 25.53 -3.51 2.05
C LEU A 101 26.34 -3.80 3.33
N ARG A 102 25.68 -4.41 4.33
CA ARG A 102 26.13 -5.69 4.91
C ARG A 102 25.08 -6.28 5.85
N VAL A 103 24.80 -7.56 5.62
CA VAL A 103 24.09 -8.48 6.52
C VAL A 103 25.08 -8.89 7.61
N ASP A 104 24.67 -8.83 8.88
CA ASP A 104 25.04 -9.80 9.93
C ASP A 104 24.25 -9.51 11.23
N GLY A 105 23.96 -10.59 11.96
CA GLY A 105 22.77 -10.77 12.80
C GLY A 105 22.79 -10.25 14.24
N ILE A 106 21.57 -10.14 14.78
CA ILE A 106 21.23 -9.95 16.21
C ILE A 106 19.99 -10.85 16.50
N PRO A 107 19.91 -11.51 17.67
CA PRO A 107 19.23 -12.81 17.83
C PRO A 107 17.70 -12.68 17.87
N MET A 108 17.04 -13.54 17.10
CA MET A 108 15.59 -13.68 17.13
C MET A 108 15.13 -14.42 18.38
N PHE A 109 14.33 -13.74 19.20
CA PHE A 109 13.34 -14.40 20.06
C PHE A 109 12.48 -15.31 19.17
N ILE A 110 12.36 -16.58 19.54
CA ILE A 110 11.49 -17.57 18.90
C ILE A 110 10.15 -17.61 19.65
N PRO A 111 9.07 -17.02 19.12
CA PRO A 111 7.72 -17.45 19.46
C PRO A 111 7.33 -18.72 18.71
N ASN A 112 6.87 -19.71 19.48
CA ASN A 112 6.38 -21.06 19.15
C ASN A 112 5.87 -21.30 17.71
N ASP A 113 6.33 -22.42 17.13
CA ASP A 113 6.30 -22.82 15.71
C ASP A 113 4.93 -23.27 15.15
N ARG A 114 3.87 -23.34 15.98
CA ARG A 114 2.59 -23.92 15.53
C ARG A 114 1.65 -22.94 14.83
N SER A 115 1.67 -21.66 15.19
CA SER A 115 0.77 -20.64 14.60
C SER A 115 1.27 -20.15 13.24
N LYS A 116 2.58 -20.17 13.00
CA LYS A 116 3.18 -19.77 11.72
C LYS A 116 2.87 -20.74 10.58
N LYS A 117 2.76 -22.04 10.85
CA LYS A 117 2.41 -23.02 9.79
C LYS A 117 1.00 -22.83 9.26
N ARG A 118 0.06 -22.36 10.10
CA ARG A 118 -1.30 -22.00 9.65
C ARG A 118 -1.37 -20.63 8.95
N LEU A 119 -0.51 -19.68 9.31
CA LEU A 119 -0.57 -18.33 8.72
C LEU A 119 0.20 -18.16 7.41
N ILE A 120 1.29 -18.92 7.20
CA ILE A 120 2.11 -18.80 6.00
C ILE A 120 1.43 -19.45 4.78
N GLU A 121 0.48 -20.38 5.00
CA GLU A 121 -0.31 -20.99 3.95
C GLU A 121 -1.31 -20.01 3.32
N ASP A 122 -1.87 -19.08 4.11
CA ASP A 122 -2.93 -18.16 3.67
C ASP A 122 -2.44 -16.93 2.88
N THR A 123 -1.12 -16.70 2.82
CA THR A 123 -0.55 -15.53 2.12
C THR A 123 0.01 -15.84 0.73
N GLN A 124 0.11 -17.12 0.33
CA GLN A 124 0.61 -17.50 -1.00
C GLN A 124 -0.49 -17.68 -2.06
N ASP A 125 -1.74 -17.40 -1.72
CA ASP A 125 -2.90 -17.76 -2.55
C ASP A 125 -3.41 -16.66 -3.50
N TRP A 126 -2.86 -15.45 -3.41
CA TRP A 126 -3.23 -14.34 -4.31
C TRP A 126 -2.41 -14.30 -5.59
N GLN A 127 -1.32 -15.07 -5.67
CA GLN A 127 -0.47 -15.09 -6.85
C GLN A 127 -0.92 -16.21 -7.79
N PRO A 128 -1.20 -15.91 -9.08
CA PRO A 128 -1.30 -16.95 -10.09
C PRO A 128 -0.01 -17.78 -10.06
N ARG A 129 -0.08 -19.05 -9.69
CA ARG A 129 1.09 -19.93 -9.92
C ARG A 129 1.20 -20.16 -11.41
N THR A 130 2.38 -19.81 -11.92
CA THR A 130 2.81 -19.77 -13.32
C THR A 130 2.08 -20.76 -14.23
N GLY A 131 1.29 -20.22 -15.16
CA GLY A 131 0.74 -20.98 -16.29
C GLY A 131 -0.78 -21.09 -16.35
N THR A 132 -1.51 -20.64 -15.33
CA THR A 132 -2.98 -20.59 -15.35
C THR A 132 -3.48 -19.16 -15.14
N THR A 133 -4.46 -18.73 -15.92
CA THR A 133 -5.13 -17.44 -15.78
C THR A 133 -6.24 -17.46 -14.72
N GLN A 134 -6.57 -18.65 -14.19
CA GLN A 134 -7.66 -18.87 -13.25
C GLN A 134 -7.20 -18.72 -11.79
N SER A 135 -8.01 -18.05 -10.98
CA SER A 135 -7.72 -17.86 -9.55
C SER A 135 -7.79 -19.18 -8.78
N ARG A 136 -7.01 -19.29 -7.69
CA ARG A 136 -7.05 -20.46 -6.80
C ARG A 136 -8.44 -20.66 -6.19
N SER A 137 -9.15 -19.58 -5.84
CA SER A 137 -10.53 -19.65 -5.33
C SER A 137 -11.48 -20.27 -6.35
N PHE A 138 -11.38 -19.89 -7.62
CA PHE A 138 -12.19 -20.46 -8.67
C PHE A 138 -11.82 -21.94 -8.92
N ARG A 139 -10.54 -22.29 -8.86
CA ARG A 139 -10.10 -23.69 -8.96
C ARG A 139 -10.62 -24.57 -7.82
N MET A 140 -10.60 -24.06 -6.59
CA MET A 140 -11.19 -24.75 -5.43
C MET A 140 -12.70 -24.95 -5.62
N LEU A 141 -13.42 -23.93 -6.09
CA LEU A 141 -14.83 -24.05 -6.42
C LEU A 141 -15.06 -25.09 -7.52
N ALA A 142 -14.25 -25.07 -8.59
CA ALA A 142 -14.36 -26.02 -9.69
C ALA A 142 -14.18 -27.48 -9.23
N GLN A 143 -13.29 -27.76 -8.28
CA GLN A 143 -13.14 -29.09 -7.68
C GLN A 143 -14.37 -29.49 -6.85
N LEU A 144 -14.97 -28.55 -6.11
CA LEU A 144 -16.16 -28.80 -5.31
C LEU A 144 -17.40 -29.05 -6.17
N THR A 145 -17.51 -28.37 -7.32
CA THR A 145 -18.64 -28.53 -8.25
C THR A 145 -18.38 -29.55 -9.37
N GLY A 146 -17.18 -30.12 -9.47
CA GLY A 146 -16.81 -31.09 -10.51
C GLY A 146 -16.64 -30.48 -11.91
N THR A 147 -16.22 -29.22 -12.00
CA THR A 147 -16.00 -28.46 -13.24
C THR A 147 -14.52 -28.17 -13.51
N ASP A 148 -13.61 -28.92 -12.89
CA ASP A 148 -12.15 -28.75 -12.97
C ASP A 148 -11.55 -29.07 -14.36
N TYR A 149 -12.30 -29.77 -15.22
CA TYR A 149 -11.89 -30.16 -16.57
C TYR A 149 -12.47 -29.30 -17.71
N MET A 150 -13.12 -28.17 -17.41
CA MET A 150 -13.49 -27.21 -18.45
C MET A 150 -12.26 -26.38 -18.85
N GLN A 151 -11.55 -26.83 -19.88
CA GLN A 151 -10.40 -26.12 -20.43
C GLN A 151 -10.89 -25.01 -21.37
N ASP A 152 -10.79 -23.76 -20.92
CA ASP A 152 -11.17 -22.60 -21.73
C ASP A 152 -10.28 -22.54 -23.00
N PRO A 153 -10.86 -22.45 -24.21
CA PRO A 153 -10.10 -22.42 -25.47
C PRO A 153 -9.14 -21.22 -25.58
N ASP A 154 -9.30 -20.22 -24.73
CA ASP A 154 -8.45 -19.04 -24.65
C ASP A 154 -7.08 -19.31 -23.99
N ASP A 155 -6.95 -20.31 -23.11
CA ASP A 155 -5.68 -20.59 -22.39
C ASP A 155 -4.59 -21.13 -23.35
N GLU A 156 -4.95 -21.99 -24.32
CA GLU A 156 -4.03 -22.45 -25.38
C GLU A 156 -3.66 -21.32 -26.34
N THR A 157 -4.62 -20.44 -26.66
CA THR A 157 -4.38 -19.28 -27.52
C THR A 157 -3.39 -18.31 -26.86
N MET A 158 -3.54 -18.08 -25.56
CA MET A 158 -2.67 -17.20 -24.78
C MET A 158 -1.30 -17.82 -24.52
N LYS A 159 -1.21 -19.13 -24.29
CA LYS A 159 0.06 -19.87 -24.23
C LYS A 159 0.83 -19.75 -25.54
N ARG A 160 0.16 -19.97 -26.67
CA ARG A 160 0.76 -19.87 -28.00
C ARG A 160 1.19 -18.44 -28.33
N ALA A 161 0.43 -17.43 -27.88
CA ALA A 161 0.81 -16.02 -28.02
C ALA A 161 2.05 -15.68 -27.17
N ARG A 162 2.13 -16.19 -25.94
CA ARG A 162 3.29 -16.00 -25.05
C ARG A 162 4.54 -16.68 -25.61
N GLU A 163 4.41 -17.90 -26.12
CA GLU A 163 5.51 -18.62 -26.78
C GLU A 163 6.00 -17.87 -28.02
N LYS A 164 5.09 -17.41 -28.90
CA LYS A 164 5.43 -16.59 -30.06
C LYS A 164 6.23 -15.35 -29.67
N PHE A 165 5.78 -14.61 -28.66
CA PHE A 165 6.47 -13.41 -28.19
C PHE A 165 7.88 -13.71 -27.66
N LEU A 166 8.05 -14.78 -26.89
CA LEU A 166 9.37 -15.18 -26.37
C LEU A 166 10.31 -15.60 -27.51
N THR A 167 9.81 -16.33 -28.51
CA THR A 167 10.61 -16.69 -29.70
C THR A 167 10.98 -15.47 -30.54
N GLU A 168 10.13 -14.44 -30.58
CA GLU A 168 10.39 -13.22 -31.34
C GLU A 168 11.47 -12.36 -30.68
N ILE A 169 11.49 -12.26 -29.35
CA ILE A 169 12.57 -11.57 -28.61
C ILE A 169 13.92 -12.27 -28.77
N GLN A 170 13.93 -13.59 -28.97
CA GLN A 170 15.13 -14.38 -29.24
C GLN A 170 15.48 -14.44 -30.72
N SER A 171 14.70 -13.81 -31.60
CA SER A 171 14.92 -13.89 -33.03
C SER A 171 16.18 -13.12 -33.47
N PRO A 172 16.90 -13.56 -34.52
CA PRO A 172 18.04 -12.83 -35.08
C PRO A 172 17.66 -11.42 -35.56
N ARG A 173 16.40 -11.21 -35.94
CA ARG A 173 15.86 -9.90 -36.33
C ARG A 173 15.82 -8.96 -35.13
N TYR A 174 15.31 -9.42 -33.99
CA TYR A 174 15.28 -8.63 -32.76
C TYR A 174 16.70 -8.38 -32.21
N ALA A 175 17.60 -9.37 -32.29
CA ALA A 175 19.01 -9.21 -31.93
C ALA A 175 19.66 -8.06 -32.72
N ARG A 176 19.53 -8.04 -34.06
CA ARG A 176 20.05 -6.95 -34.90
C ARG A 176 19.45 -5.58 -34.54
N LEU A 177 18.17 -5.52 -34.19
CA LEU A 177 17.49 -4.28 -33.82
C LEU A 177 17.94 -3.76 -32.46
N ARG A 178 18.20 -4.67 -31.51
CA ARG A 178 18.79 -4.40 -30.20
C ARG A 178 20.23 -3.89 -30.34
N ASP A 179 21.04 -4.56 -31.15
CA ASP A 179 22.46 -4.27 -31.32
C ASP A 179 22.71 -3.02 -32.17
N TRP A 180 21.78 -2.65 -33.06
CA TRP A 180 21.84 -1.42 -33.85
C TRP A 180 21.94 -0.16 -32.98
N HIS A 181 21.20 -0.12 -31.86
CA HIS A 181 21.31 0.97 -30.89
C HIS A 181 22.64 0.92 -30.14
N HIS A 182 23.16 -0.26 -29.82
CA HIS A 182 24.45 -0.38 -29.15
C HIS A 182 25.60 0.16 -30.01
N GLU A 183 25.66 -0.14 -31.30
CA GLU A 183 26.77 0.34 -32.15
C GLU A 183 26.70 1.83 -32.46
N ARG A 184 25.50 2.37 -32.77
CA ARG A 184 25.35 3.82 -33.03
C ARG A 184 25.53 4.65 -31.75
N SER A 185 25.00 4.19 -30.62
CA SER A 185 25.16 4.89 -29.34
C SER A 185 26.57 4.76 -28.77
N ALA A 186 27.24 3.61 -28.93
CA ALA A 186 28.63 3.44 -28.50
C ALA A 186 29.61 4.30 -29.30
N ARG A 187 29.42 4.42 -30.63
CA ARG A 187 30.24 5.32 -31.47
C ARG A 187 30.00 6.80 -31.19
N ALA A 188 28.78 7.20 -30.85
CA ALA A 188 28.47 8.59 -30.49
C ALA A 188 29.06 9.01 -29.12
N LEU A 189 29.30 8.05 -28.22
CA LEU A 189 29.79 8.31 -26.86
C LEU A 189 31.29 8.04 -26.66
N ASN A 190 32.03 7.67 -27.72
CA ASN A 190 33.48 7.39 -27.71
C ASN A 190 33.96 6.51 -26.53
N ILE A 191 33.16 5.52 -26.15
CA ILE A 191 33.52 4.55 -25.12
C ILE A 191 34.36 3.48 -25.81
N LYS A 192 35.67 3.46 -25.54
CA LYS A 192 36.52 2.33 -25.93
C LYS A 192 36.12 1.11 -25.10
N SER A 193 35.92 -0.01 -25.78
CA SER A 193 35.77 -1.32 -25.13
C SER A 193 37.04 -1.73 -24.39
#